data_AF-A0A2T2U7X6-F1
#
_entry.id   AF-A0A2T2U7X6-F1
#
_cell.length_a   1.000
_cell.length_b   1.000
_cell.length_c   1.000
_cell.angle_alpha   90.00
_cell.angle_beta   90.00
_cell.angle_gamma   90.00
#
_symmetry.space_group_name_H-M   'P 1'
#
loop_
_entity.id
_entity.type
_entity.pdbx_description
1 polymer ?
#
loop_
_entity_poly.entity_id
_entity_poly.type
_entity_poly.pdbx_seq_one_letter_code
_entity_poly.pdbx_strand_id
1 'polypeptide(L)'
;MSRSLSVLISLGVAVALLGLGAYWFTAPSAEADLRTSVSVAEAMGSDTTGYRRATEVRPFTFPSDHGPHPGYKTEWWYVTGNLSGPQAEPYGYELTIFRLALTPPDAAPDSAAFSDWRTNQLYMGHFAVTDGASETFHAFERFERGGAGLAGAQADPFRVWLDDWSMTGLDGTAFPMQLRAQEQGVGVDLTLRPTKPRVLQGDQGLSQKGPGDGNASYYYSYTRLDTEGALVLDGDTLSVTGQSWMDREWSTSALGPEQEGWDWFSLQLDDGRDLMYYQLRRTDGTPSPFSEGVIVGPEGETRKLERSDVQIEVLDRWTTP
;
A
#
# COMPACT_ATOMS: atom_id res chain seq x y z
N MET A 1 6.49 20.94 -67.24
CA MET A 1 7.72 20.98 -66.43
C MET A 1 8.76 20.07 -67.08
N SER A 2 9.99 20.53 -67.28
CA SER A 2 11.04 19.71 -67.92
C SER A 2 11.40 18.52 -67.02
N ARG A 3 11.73 17.36 -67.62
CA ARG A 3 12.13 16.13 -66.89
C ARG A 3 13.21 16.40 -65.84
N SER A 4 14.09 17.38 -66.10
CA SER A 4 15.16 17.81 -65.21
C SER A 4 14.64 18.45 -63.91
N LEU A 5 13.55 19.21 -63.97
CA LEU A 5 12.96 19.87 -62.80
C LEU A 5 12.25 18.86 -61.88
N SER A 6 11.62 17.83 -62.46
CA SER A 6 10.99 16.75 -61.70
C SER A 6 12.02 15.91 -60.94
N VAL A 7 13.18 15.63 -61.54
CA VAL A 7 14.26 14.86 -60.88
C VAL A 7 14.87 15.65 -59.71
N LEU A 8 15.07 16.95 -59.86
CA LEU A 8 15.60 17.81 -58.80
C LEU A 8 14.63 17.94 -57.61
N ILE A 9 13.33 18.03 -57.88
CA ILE A 9 12.31 18.06 -56.82
C ILE A 9 12.27 16.71 -56.08
N SER A 10 12.27 15.58 -56.80
CA SER A 10 12.27 14.26 -56.19
C SER A 10 13.52 14.00 -55.33
N LEU A 11 14.69 14.47 -55.78
CA LEU A 11 15.94 14.34 -55.04
C LEU A 11 15.93 15.23 -53.78
N GLY A 12 15.39 16.45 -53.88
CA GLY A 12 15.21 17.35 -52.74
C GLY A 12 14.28 16.78 -51.68
N VAL A 13 13.17 16.16 -52.09
CA VAL A 13 12.23 15.49 -51.16
C VAL A 13 12.88 14.27 -50.50
N ALA A 14 13.64 13.46 -51.24
CA ALA A 14 14.34 12.31 -50.68
C ALA A 14 15.41 12.71 -49.65
N VAL A 15 16.18 13.77 -49.92
CA VAL A 15 17.18 14.32 -48.98
C VAL A 15 16.50 14.93 -47.76
N ALA A 16 15.37 15.62 -47.93
CA ALA A 16 14.60 16.16 -46.81
C ALA A 16 14.02 15.05 -45.93
N LEU A 17 13.50 13.96 -46.51
CA LEU A 17 12.98 12.81 -45.77
C LEU A 17 14.08 12.05 -45.04
N LEU A 18 15.26 11.90 -45.66
CA LEU A 18 16.43 11.30 -45.00
C LEU A 18 16.99 12.20 -43.89
N GLY A 19 16.97 13.52 -44.07
CA GLY A 19 17.37 14.49 -43.05
C GLY A 19 16.40 14.54 -41.87
N LEU A 20 15.09 14.48 -42.12
CA LEU A 20 14.06 14.35 -41.09
C LEU A 20 14.15 13.00 -40.37
N GLY A 21 14.36 11.91 -41.09
CA GLY A 21 14.59 10.59 -40.49
C GLY A 21 15.84 10.58 -39.60
N ALA A 22 16.96 11.12 -40.08
CA ALA A 22 18.19 11.25 -39.32
C ALA A 22 18.04 12.18 -38.11
N TYR A 23 17.24 13.25 -38.21
CA TYR A 23 16.90 14.09 -37.07
C TYR A 23 16.06 13.35 -36.03
N TRP A 24 15.10 12.50 -36.42
CA TRP A 24 14.35 11.68 -35.46
C TRP A 24 15.19 10.58 -34.80
N PHE A 25 16.23 10.08 -35.48
CA PHE A 25 17.16 9.08 -34.92
C PHE A 25 18.31 9.69 -34.10
N THR A 26 18.64 10.96 -34.29
CA THR A 26 19.73 11.66 -33.57
C THR A 26 19.26 12.78 -32.66
N ALA A 27 17.97 13.15 -32.71
CA ALA A 27 17.37 14.01 -31.72
C ALA A 27 17.54 13.33 -30.37
N PRO A 28 18.13 14.00 -29.38
CA PRO A 28 18.19 13.47 -28.04
C PRO A 28 16.74 13.21 -27.63
N SER A 29 16.38 11.94 -27.47
CA SER A 29 15.22 11.59 -26.67
C SER A 29 15.44 12.33 -25.36
N ALA A 30 14.52 13.21 -25.00
CA ALA A 30 14.39 13.57 -23.60
C ALA A 30 14.07 12.23 -22.92
N GLU A 31 15.11 11.52 -22.49
CA GLU A 31 15.01 10.56 -21.42
C GLU A 31 14.46 11.40 -20.28
N ALA A 32 13.13 11.41 -20.15
CA ALA A 32 12.53 11.70 -18.88
C ALA A 32 13.28 10.79 -17.92
N ASP A 33 13.95 11.36 -16.92
CA ASP A 33 14.52 10.59 -15.82
C ASP A 33 13.41 9.67 -15.35
N LEU A 34 13.47 8.41 -15.78
CA LEU A 34 12.54 7.37 -15.37
C LEU A 34 12.90 7.12 -13.92
N ARG A 35 12.25 7.85 -13.02
CA ARG A 35 12.26 7.52 -11.61
C ARG A 35 11.71 6.11 -11.52
N THR A 36 12.59 5.17 -11.16
CA THR A 36 12.27 3.75 -11.03
C THR A 36 11.49 3.44 -9.75
N SER A 37 11.21 4.45 -8.93
CA SER A 37 10.37 4.35 -7.74
C SER A 37 9.30 5.45 -7.74
N VAL A 38 8.12 5.09 -7.26
CA VAL A 38 7.01 6.00 -7.00
C VAL A 38 6.67 5.83 -5.53
N SER A 39 6.74 6.92 -4.75
CA SER A 39 6.30 6.86 -3.35
C SER A 39 4.78 6.71 -3.27
N VAL A 40 4.27 6.09 -2.20
CA VAL A 40 2.82 6.00 -1.93
C VAL A 40 2.16 7.38 -2.04
N ALA A 41 2.79 8.41 -1.46
CA ALA A 41 2.27 9.77 -1.46
C ALA A 41 2.15 10.36 -2.87
N GLU A 42 3.15 10.19 -3.73
CA GLU A 42 3.10 10.63 -5.13
C GLU A 42 2.00 9.90 -5.91
N ALA A 43 1.85 8.60 -5.67
CA ALA A 43 0.88 7.79 -6.35
C ALA A 43 -0.58 8.18 -6.01
N MET A 44 -0.80 8.64 -4.77
CA MET A 44 -2.09 9.16 -4.33
C MET A 44 -2.42 10.54 -4.96
N GLY A 45 -1.41 11.33 -5.34
CA GLY A 45 -1.55 12.75 -5.74
C GLY A 45 -1.98 13.06 -7.18
N SER A 46 -2.18 12.06 -8.06
CA SER A 46 -2.54 12.29 -9.48
C SER A 46 -4.04 12.57 -9.71
N ASP A 47 -4.49 12.82 -10.95
CA ASP A 47 -5.91 13.10 -11.29
C ASP A 47 -6.89 12.07 -10.69
N THR A 48 -7.94 12.56 -10.06
CA THR A 48 -8.92 11.76 -9.29
C THR A 48 -10.32 11.78 -9.92
N THR A 49 -10.47 12.41 -11.08
CA THR A 49 -11.73 12.50 -11.81
C THR A 49 -12.21 11.11 -12.23
N GLY A 50 -13.49 10.81 -12.01
CA GLY A 50 -14.12 9.53 -12.39
C GLY A 50 -13.96 8.39 -11.37
N TYR A 51 -13.23 8.61 -10.27
CA TYR A 51 -13.18 7.65 -9.15
C TYR A 51 -14.22 7.99 -8.07
N ARG A 52 -14.64 6.99 -7.29
CA ARG A 52 -15.45 7.18 -6.08
C ARG A 52 -14.63 7.87 -5.00
N ARG A 53 -15.30 8.61 -4.09
CA ARG A 53 -14.68 9.24 -2.91
C ARG A 53 -15.38 8.76 -1.64
N ALA A 54 -14.67 8.79 -0.51
CA ALA A 54 -15.24 8.47 0.78
C ALA A 54 -15.89 9.74 1.37
N THR A 55 -17.16 9.96 1.07
CA THR A 55 -17.88 11.20 1.42
C THR A 55 -18.87 11.04 2.56
N GLU A 56 -19.33 9.82 2.83
CA GLU A 56 -20.35 9.53 3.83
C GLU A 56 -20.08 8.20 4.51
N VAL A 57 -20.64 8.02 5.70
CA VAL A 57 -20.60 6.74 6.42
C VAL A 57 -21.34 5.69 5.61
N ARG A 58 -20.75 4.49 5.50
CA ARG A 58 -21.37 3.34 4.85
C ARG A 58 -21.30 2.09 5.74
N PRO A 59 -22.24 1.14 5.62
CA PRO A 59 -22.07 -0.16 6.23
C PRO A 59 -20.90 -0.92 5.58
N PHE A 60 -20.08 -1.57 6.40
CA PHE A 60 -19.08 -2.52 5.91
C PHE A 60 -19.70 -3.91 5.76
N THR A 61 -19.50 -4.54 4.61
CA THR A 61 -20.06 -5.87 4.30
C THR A 61 -18.94 -6.88 4.12
N PHE A 62 -19.02 -8.01 4.83
CA PHE A 62 -17.99 -9.05 4.80
C PHE A 62 -18.57 -10.35 4.21
N PRO A 63 -17.81 -11.06 3.35
CA PRO A 63 -16.37 -10.89 3.10
C PRO A 63 -16.00 -9.82 2.05
N SER A 64 -16.95 -9.18 1.36
CA SER A 64 -16.65 -8.30 0.22
C SER A 64 -15.62 -7.20 0.53
N ASP A 65 -15.70 -6.58 1.70
CA ASP A 65 -14.82 -5.48 2.13
C ASP A 65 -13.44 -5.95 2.63
N HIS A 66 -13.18 -7.26 2.62
CA HIS A 66 -11.81 -7.78 2.67
C HIS A 66 -11.12 -7.67 1.30
N GLY A 67 -11.88 -7.75 0.21
CA GLY A 67 -11.35 -7.72 -1.15
C GLY A 67 -11.04 -6.31 -1.67
N PRO A 68 -10.86 -6.20 -3.01
CA PRO A 68 -10.55 -4.94 -3.64
C PRO A 68 -11.77 -4.06 -3.88
N HIS A 69 -11.58 -2.75 -3.79
CA HIS A 69 -12.56 -1.73 -4.13
C HIS A 69 -12.17 -0.94 -5.41
N PRO A 70 -12.35 -1.49 -6.63
CA PRO A 70 -11.82 -0.91 -7.87
C PRO A 70 -12.42 0.46 -8.23
N GLY A 71 -13.53 0.85 -7.59
CA GLY A 71 -14.09 2.20 -7.72
C GLY A 71 -13.24 3.29 -7.10
N TYR A 72 -12.29 2.96 -6.22
CA TYR A 72 -11.37 3.89 -5.57
C TYR A 72 -10.00 3.81 -6.20
N LYS A 73 -9.23 4.90 -6.09
CA LYS A 73 -7.92 4.96 -6.75
C LYS A 73 -6.86 4.16 -6.01
N THR A 74 -6.82 4.23 -4.70
CA THR A 74 -5.79 3.61 -3.87
C THR A 74 -6.39 2.79 -2.76
N GLU A 75 -5.73 1.68 -2.44
CA GLU A 75 -6.04 0.88 -1.27
C GLU A 75 -4.85 0.06 -0.83
N TRP A 76 -4.87 -0.41 0.41
CA TRP A 76 -3.82 -1.29 0.92
C TRP A 76 -4.34 -2.32 1.92
N TRP A 77 -3.58 -3.41 2.00
CA TRP A 77 -3.58 -4.38 3.07
C TRP A 77 -2.22 -4.29 3.73
N TYR A 78 -2.19 -3.90 4.99
CA TYR A 78 -0.96 -3.62 5.73
C TYR A 78 -0.93 -4.47 6.98
N VAL A 79 0.06 -5.34 7.12
CA VAL A 79 0.27 -6.12 8.32
C VAL A 79 1.61 -5.76 8.94
N THR A 80 1.62 -5.49 10.23
CA THR A 80 2.82 -5.37 11.05
C THR A 80 2.75 -6.35 12.21
N GLY A 81 3.88 -6.82 12.70
CA GLY A 81 3.89 -7.69 13.87
C GLY A 81 5.21 -7.71 14.61
N ASN A 82 5.10 -8.01 15.89
CA ASN A 82 6.23 -8.31 16.77
C ASN A 82 6.21 -9.81 17.08
N LEU A 83 7.33 -10.46 16.87
CA LEU A 83 7.55 -11.89 16.98
C LEU A 83 8.66 -12.19 17.99
N SER A 84 8.58 -13.36 18.59
CA SER A 84 9.57 -13.93 19.50
C SER A 84 10.09 -15.24 18.96
N GLY A 85 11.41 -15.37 18.88
CA GLY A 85 12.12 -16.60 18.53
C GLY A 85 12.10 -17.65 19.65
N PRO A 86 12.72 -18.83 19.41
CA PRO A 86 12.74 -19.94 20.36
C PRO A 86 13.41 -19.62 21.71
N GLN A 87 14.35 -18.67 21.75
CA GLN A 87 15.00 -18.21 22.97
C GLN A 87 14.52 -16.79 23.37
N ALA A 88 13.33 -16.41 22.90
CA ALA A 88 12.69 -15.11 23.13
C ALA A 88 13.43 -13.90 22.49
N GLU A 89 14.18 -14.14 21.41
CA GLU A 89 14.75 -13.08 20.59
C GLU A 89 13.63 -12.25 19.93
N PRO A 90 13.73 -10.90 19.95
CA PRO A 90 12.72 -10.03 19.36
C PRO A 90 12.92 -9.87 17.85
N TYR A 91 11.86 -10.10 17.09
CA TYR A 91 11.80 -9.81 15.66
C TYR A 91 10.60 -8.91 15.34
N GLY A 92 10.76 -8.02 14.39
CA GLY A 92 9.67 -7.25 13.80
C GLY A 92 9.47 -7.65 12.34
N TYR A 93 8.26 -7.55 11.83
CA TYR A 93 8.03 -7.67 10.40
C TYR A 93 6.92 -6.73 9.93
N GLU A 94 6.94 -6.43 8.63
CA GLU A 94 5.81 -5.84 7.93
C GLU A 94 5.64 -6.49 6.56
N LEU A 95 4.40 -6.64 6.13
CA LEU A 95 4.05 -6.92 4.74
C LEU A 95 2.90 -5.99 4.34
N THR A 96 3.14 -5.16 3.35
CA THR A 96 2.16 -4.25 2.79
C THR A 96 1.96 -4.52 1.32
N ILE A 97 0.71 -4.64 0.87
CA ILE A 97 0.37 -4.65 -0.55
C ILE A 97 -0.58 -3.49 -0.83
N PHE A 98 -0.17 -2.61 -1.73
CA PHE A 98 -0.94 -1.49 -2.26
C PHE A 98 -1.52 -1.85 -3.62
N ARG A 99 -2.75 -1.43 -3.88
CA ARG A 99 -3.33 -1.40 -5.23
C ARG A 99 -3.58 0.04 -5.64
N LEU A 100 -3.17 0.36 -6.85
CA LEU A 100 -3.31 1.65 -7.49
C LEU A 100 -4.00 1.50 -8.84
N ALA A 101 -5.13 2.17 -9.01
CA ALA A 101 -5.82 2.22 -10.29
C ALA A 101 -5.25 3.35 -11.14
N LEU A 102 -4.74 3.02 -12.33
CA LEU A 102 -4.12 3.93 -13.30
C LEU A 102 -5.15 4.77 -14.07
N THR A 103 -6.37 4.25 -14.24
CA THR A 103 -7.51 4.96 -14.85
C THR A 103 -8.80 4.67 -14.07
N PRO A 104 -9.78 5.59 -14.07
CA PRO A 104 -11.07 5.35 -13.41
C PRO A 104 -11.83 4.20 -14.06
N PRO A 105 -12.78 3.56 -13.34
CA PRO A 105 -13.49 2.36 -13.82
C PRO A 105 -14.12 2.52 -15.21
N ASP A 106 -14.73 3.66 -15.50
CA ASP A 106 -15.41 3.91 -16.79
C ASP A 106 -14.44 4.09 -17.96
N ALA A 107 -13.16 4.35 -17.68
CA ALA A 107 -12.08 4.43 -18.65
C ALA A 107 -11.15 3.21 -18.59
N ALA A 108 -11.49 2.19 -17.79
CA ALA A 108 -10.74 0.95 -17.72
C ALA A 108 -10.88 0.21 -19.07
N PRO A 109 -9.79 -0.38 -19.60
CA PRO A 109 -9.89 -1.19 -20.80
C PRO A 109 -10.80 -2.38 -20.56
N ASP A 110 -11.66 -2.68 -21.53
CA ASP A 110 -12.59 -3.79 -21.47
C ASP A 110 -11.80 -5.11 -21.45
N SER A 111 -11.72 -5.76 -20.28
CA SER A 111 -10.85 -6.92 -20.06
C SER A 111 -11.25 -8.13 -20.91
N ALA A 112 -12.49 -8.17 -21.38
CA ALA A 112 -12.99 -9.22 -22.28
C ALA A 112 -12.55 -9.02 -23.74
N ALA A 113 -12.10 -7.83 -24.13
CA ALA A 113 -11.75 -7.49 -25.51
C ALA A 113 -10.24 -7.50 -25.79
N PHE A 114 -9.39 -7.70 -24.76
CA PHE A 114 -7.93 -7.59 -24.87
C PHE A 114 -7.19 -8.69 -24.09
N SER A 115 -5.88 -8.81 -24.36
CA SER A 115 -4.95 -9.76 -23.73
C SER A 115 -4.91 -9.65 -22.20
N ASP A 116 -4.65 -10.79 -21.52
CA ASP A 116 -4.43 -10.89 -20.07
C ASP A 116 -3.38 -9.91 -19.51
N TRP A 117 -2.48 -9.40 -20.35
CA TRP A 117 -1.45 -8.42 -19.97
C TRP A 117 -1.97 -6.99 -19.82
N ARG A 118 -3.12 -6.67 -20.42
CA ARG A 118 -3.67 -5.31 -20.39
C ARG A 118 -4.44 -5.12 -19.08
N THR A 119 -3.96 -4.21 -18.25
CA THR A 119 -4.58 -3.87 -16.97
C THR A 119 -4.50 -2.36 -16.73
N ASN A 120 -5.44 -1.84 -15.96
CA ASN A 120 -5.35 -0.50 -15.37
C ASN A 120 -5.00 -0.55 -13.88
N GLN A 121 -4.55 -1.69 -13.36
CA GLN A 121 -4.18 -1.87 -11.96
C GLN A 121 -2.66 -2.05 -11.86
N LEU A 122 -2.05 -1.28 -10.97
CA LEU A 122 -0.68 -1.45 -10.51
C LEU A 122 -0.73 -1.91 -9.06
N TYR A 123 0.11 -2.87 -8.71
CA TYR A 123 0.34 -3.29 -7.35
C TYR A 123 1.77 -2.95 -6.95
N MET A 124 1.93 -2.52 -5.71
CA MET A 124 3.22 -2.26 -5.08
C MET A 124 3.24 -3.01 -3.75
N GLY A 125 4.35 -3.65 -3.43
CA GLY A 125 4.53 -4.40 -2.20
C GLY A 125 5.75 -3.92 -1.44
N HIS A 126 5.64 -3.81 -0.14
CA HIS A 126 6.77 -3.68 0.77
C HIS A 126 6.80 -4.88 1.70
N PHE A 127 7.99 -5.42 1.93
CA PHE A 127 8.24 -6.47 2.90
C PHE A 127 9.49 -6.09 3.68
N ALA A 128 9.40 -6.13 5.01
CA ALA A 128 10.55 -5.90 5.85
C ALA A 128 10.57 -6.83 7.06
N VAL A 129 11.79 -7.12 7.52
CA VAL A 129 12.07 -7.84 8.75
C VAL A 129 13.11 -7.07 9.54
N THR A 130 12.87 -6.91 10.83
CA THR A 130 13.83 -6.38 11.80
C THR A 130 14.28 -7.51 12.71
N ASP A 131 15.58 -7.74 12.79
CA ASP A 131 16.19 -8.53 13.86
C ASP A 131 16.60 -7.59 14.99
N GLY A 132 15.85 -7.61 16.09
CA GLY A 132 16.09 -6.75 17.23
C GLY A 132 17.30 -7.17 18.06
N ALA A 133 17.78 -8.42 17.94
CA ALA A 133 18.96 -8.88 18.66
C ALA A 133 20.25 -8.41 17.98
N SER A 134 20.29 -8.40 16.65
CA SER A 134 21.43 -7.92 15.87
C SER A 134 21.34 -6.45 15.43
N GLU A 135 20.21 -5.79 15.70
CA GLU A 135 19.89 -4.43 15.24
C GLU A 135 19.94 -4.30 13.71
N THR A 136 19.52 -5.35 12.99
CA THR A 136 19.55 -5.42 11.53
C THR A 136 18.16 -5.22 10.93
N PHE A 137 18.07 -4.42 9.86
CA PHE A 137 16.84 -4.16 9.13
C PHE A 137 16.98 -4.60 7.67
N HIS A 138 16.08 -5.48 7.23
CA HIS A 138 15.96 -5.93 5.84
C HIS A 138 14.67 -5.37 5.26
N ALA A 139 14.74 -4.71 4.12
CA ALA A 139 13.56 -4.16 3.44
C ALA A 139 13.63 -4.40 1.93
N PHE A 140 12.48 -4.73 1.37
CA PHE A 140 12.32 -5.09 -0.03
C PHE A 140 11.08 -4.40 -0.60
N GLU A 141 11.16 -3.99 -1.85
CA GLU A 141 10.03 -3.46 -2.61
C GLU A 141 9.82 -4.23 -3.91
N ARG A 142 8.56 -4.38 -4.33
CA ARG A 142 8.21 -5.00 -5.61
C ARG A 142 7.04 -4.27 -6.26
N PHE A 143 7.03 -4.24 -7.59
CA PHE A 143 5.97 -3.64 -8.39
C PHE A 143 5.47 -4.65 -9.42
N GLU A 144 4.16 -4.85 -9.49
CA GLU A 144 3.55 -5.77 -10.44
C GLU A 144 2.30 -5.23 -11.10
N ARG A 145 2.04 -5.70 -12.32
CA ARG A 145 0.80 -5.41 -13.03
C ARG A 145 -0.33 -6.27 -12.42
N GLY A 146 -1.50 -5.68 -12.24
CA GLY A 146 -2.73 -6.42 -11.93
C GLY A 146 -3.32 -7.15 -13.14
N GLY A 147 -2.48 -7.93 -13.83
CA GLY A 147 -2.80 -8.67 -15.07
C GLY A 147 -1.88 -9.89 -15.19
N ALA A 148 -2.23 -10.81 -16.09
CA ALA A 148 -1.50 -12.07 -16.32
C ALA A 148 -1.28 -12.95 -15.07
N GLY A 149 -2.06 -12.74 -14.00
CA GLY A 149 -1.93 -13.45 -12.73
C GLY A 149 -0.79 -12.95 -11.83
N LEU A 150 -0.06 -11.91 -12.22
CA LEU A 150 1.13 -11.41 -11.50
C LEU A 150 0.76 -10.77 -10.15
N ALA A 151 -0.32 -10.01 -10.08
CA ALA A 151 -0.81 -9.45 -8.84
C ALA A 151 -2.34 -9.33 -8.85
N GLY A 152 -2.93 -9.30 -7.67
CA GLY A 152 -4.38 -9.19 -7.56
C GLY A 152 -4.89 -9.26 -6.14
N ALA A 153 -6.20 -9.09 -6.01
CA ALA A 153 -6.93 -9.25 -4.77
C ALA A 153 -8.32 -9.79 -5.05
N GLN A 154 -8.87 -10.57 -4.12
CA GLN A 154 -10.22 -11.08 -4.14
C GLN A 154 -10.76 -11.28 -2.71
N ALA A 155 -12.07 -11.15 -2.56
CA ALA A 155 -12.75 -11.26 -1.27
C ALA A 155 -13.06 -12.71 -0.86
N ASP A 156 -13.40 -13.56 -1.84
CA ASP A 156 -13.91 -14.92 -1.58
C ASP A 156 -13.48 -15.90 -2.70
N PRO A 157 -12.66 -16.93 -2.38
CA PRO A 157 -11.90 -17.04 -1.13
C PRO A 157 -10.95 -15.85 -0.98
N PHE A 158 -10.68 -15.41 0.25
CA PHE A 158 -9.84 -14.24 0.49
C PHE A 158 -8.41 -14.49 0.01
N ARG A 159 -7.91 -13.62 -0.87
CA ARG A 159 -6.51 -13.64 -1.31
C ARG A 159 -6.09 -12.27 -1.80
N VAL A 160 -4.92 -11.82 -1.40
CA VAL A 160 -4.18 -10.68 -1.96
C VAL A 160 -2.80 -11.18 -2.29
N TRP A 161 -2.30 -10.90 -3.49
CA TRP A 161 -0.99 -11.41 -3.91
C TRP A 161 -0.25 -10.43 -4.82
N LEU A 162 1.07 -10.54 -4.75
CA LEU A 162 2.03 -9.85 -5.59
C LEU A 162 3.16 -10.85 -5.87
N ASP A 163 3.06 -11.51 -7.02
CA ASP A 163 3.81 -12.71 -7.39
C ASP A 163 3.72 -13.81 -6.32
N ASP A 164 4.82 -14.16 -5.65
CA ASP A 164 4.87 -15.14 -4.57
C ASP A 164 4.58 -14.57 -3.17
N TRP A 165 4.52 -13.24 -3.02
CA TRP A 165 4.08 -12.60 -1.78
C TRP A 165 2.55 -12.64 -1.69
N SER A 166 2.00 -13.03 -0.55
CA SER A 166 0.56 -13.17 -0.40
C SER A 166 0.02 -13.07 1.02
N MET A 167 -1.24 -12.67 1.08
CA MET A 167 -2.13 -12.77 2.23
C MET A 167 -3.31 -13.65 1.81
N THR A 168 -3.43 -14.85 2.36
CA THR A 168 -4.42 -15.85 1.94
C THR A 168 -5.26 -16.29 3.12
N GLY A 169 -6.57 -16.29 2.94
CA GLY A 169 -7.51 -16.79 3.94
C GLY A 169 -7.50 -18.31 4.00
N LEU A 170 -7.50 -18.87 5.20
CA LEU A 170 -7.61 -20.31 5.45
C LEU A 170 -9.08 -20.71 5.64
N ASP A 171 -9.37 -21.98 5.36
CA ASP A 171 -10.68 -22.60 5.59
C ASP A 171 -11.87 -21.89 4.88
N GLY A 172 -11.61 -21.25 3.74
CA GLY A 172 -12.63 -20.57 2.94
C GLY A 172 -13.13 -19.25 3.55
N THR A 173 -12.42 -18.69 4.52
CA THR A 173 -12.73 -17.40 5.15
C THR A 173 -11.50 -16.49 5.13
N ALA A 174 -11.61 -15.22 5.51
CA ALA A 174 -10.45 -14.32 5.56
C ALA A 174 -9.48 -14.62 6.72
N PHE A 175 -9.98 -15.22 7.81
CA PHE A 175 -9.19 -15.56 8.99
C PHE A 175 -9.55 -16.96 9.50
N PRO A 176 -8.57 -17.81 9.86
CA PRO A 176 -7.13 -17.52 9.98
C PRO A 176 -6.48 -17.13 8.66
N MET A 177 -5.53 -16.20 8.69
CA MET A 177 -4.85 -15.69 7.49
C MET A 177 -3.43 -16.23 7.45
N GLN A 178 -3.01 -16.80 6.32
CA GLN A 178 -1.61 -17.11 6.04
C GLN A 178 -0.96 -15.94 5.31
N LEU A 179 0.16 -15.45 5.86
CA LEU A 179 1.07 -14.52 5.20
C LEU A 179 2.28 -15.27 4.69
N ARG A 180 2.65 -15.02 3.44
CA ARG A 180 3.90 -15.50 2.85
C ARG A 180 4.59 -14.37 2.13
N ALA A 181 5.86 -14.17 2.42
CA ALA A 181 6.73 -13.30 1.65
C ALA A 181 8.16 -13.80 1.80
N GLN A 182 8.94 -13.78 0.72
CA GLN A 182 10.34 -14.13 0.75
C GLN A 182 11.10 -13.32 -0.29
N GLU A 183 12.27 -12.83 0.07
CA GLU A 183 13.17 -12.11 -0.81
C GLU A 183 14.60 -12.23 -0.29
N GLN A 184 15.55 -12.52 -1.19
CA GLN A 184 16.99 -12.58 -0.88
C GLN A 184 17.37 -13.37 0.39
N GLY A 185 16.67 -14.47 0.68
CA GLY A 185 16.95 -15.32 1.85
C GLY A 185 16.33 -14.85 3.17
N VAL A 186 15.53 -13.77 3.16
CA VAL A 186 14.70 -13.31 4.27
C VAL A 186 13.24 -13.62 3.94
N GLY A 187 12.46 -14.14 4.88
CA GLY A 187 11.07 -14.50 4.59
C GLY A 187 10.22 -14.82 5.81
N VAL A 188 8.91 -14.84 5.61
CA VAL A 188 7.90 -15.20 6.62
C VAL A 188 6.90 -16.20 6.03
N ASP A 189 6.51 -17.21 6.82
CA ASP A 189 5.30 -18.02 6.60
C ASP A 189 4.55 -18.07 7.94
N LEU A 190 3.56 -17.19 8.09
CA LEU A 190 2.89 -16.92 9.37
C LEU A 190 1.39 -17.16 9.24
N THR A 191 0.79 -17.75 10.27
CA THR A 191 -0.66 -17.85 10.44
C THR A 191 -1.13 -16.88 11.51
N LEU A 192 -2.11 -16.04 11.16
CA LEU A 192 -2.63 -14.95 11.97
C LEU A 192 -4.09 -15.21 12.33
N ARG A 193 -4.43 -15.10 13.62
CA ARG A 193 -5.76 -15.39 14.18
C ARG A 193 -6.27 -14.20 15.00
N PRO A 194 -7.38 -13.55 14.61
CA PRO A 194 -7.96 -12.48 15.41
C PRO A 194 -8.35 -12.97 16.81
N THR A 195 -7.87 -12.27 17.83
CA THR A 195 -8.28 -12.46 19.22
C THR A 195 -9.17 -11.34 19.74
N LYS A 196 -9.41 -10.32 18.91
CA LYS A 196 -10.36 -9.24 19.15
C LYS A 196 -11.28 -8.99 17.97
N PRO A 197 -12.46 -8.38 18.20
CA PRO A 197 -13.30 -7.88 17.14
C PRO A 197 -12.56 -6.87 16.25
N ARG A 198 -12.96 -6.82 14.98
CA ARG A 198 -12.52 -5.79 14.03
C ARG A 198 -12.95 -4.40 14.53
N VAL A 199 -12.07 -3.43 14.37
CA VAL A 199 -12.29 -2.03 14.73
C VAL A 199 -12.49 -1.19 13.48
N LEU A 200 -13.63 -0.49 13.41
CA LEU A 200 -13.85 0.52 12.36
C LEU A 200 -13.23 1.84 12.83
N GLN A 201 -12.39 2.44 11.99
CA GLN A 201 -11.66 3.67 12.32
C GLN A 201 -12.49 4.92 12.02
N GLY A 202 -12.14 6.07 12.60
CA GLY A 202 -12.86 7.32 12.37
C GLY A 202 -14.33 7.25 12.81
N ASP A 203 -15.24 7.81 12.00
CA ASP A 203 -16.68 7.70 12.20
C ASP A 203 -17.22 6.46 11.47
N GLN A 204 -17.40 5.35 12.21
CA GLN A 204 -17.93 4.08 11.67
C GLN A 204 -17.21 3.58 10.41
N GLY A 205 -15.90 3.80 10.34
CA GLY A 205 -15.04 3.40 9.25
C GLY A 205 -14.73 4.53 8.27
N LEU A 206 -15.40 5.68 8.33
CA LEU A 206 -15.04 6.88 7.58
C LEU A 206 -14.00 7.70 8.36
N SER A 207 -12.73 7.64 7.94
CA SER A 207 -11.60 8.33 8.59
C SER A 207 -11.20 9.56 7.77
N GLN A 208 -11.50 10.76 8.29
CA GLN A 208 -11.20 12.02 7.61
C GLN A 208 -9.73 12.38 7.78
N LYS A 209 -9.02 12.60 6.66
CA LYS A 209 -7.58 12.87 6.62
C LYS A 209 -7.25 14.32 6.21
N GLY A 210 -8.24 15.10 5.78
CA GLY A 210 -8.04 16.46 5.32
C GLY A 210 -9.33 17.27 5.20
N PRO A 211 -9.20 18.57 4.89
CA PRO A 211 -10.35 19.46 4.74
C PRO A 211 -11.12 19.15 3.46
N GLY A 212 -12.43 19.37 3.47
CA GLY A 212 -13.28 19.22 2.29
C GLY A 212 -13.81 17.80 2.08
N ASP A 213 -14.90 17.71 1.33
CA ASP A 213 -15.63 16.46 1.14
C ASP A 213 -14.82 15.45 0.36
N GLY A 214 -14.84 14.20 0.83
CA GLY A 214 -14.13 13.11 0.19
C GLY A 214 -12.67 12.98 0.58
N ASN A 215 -12.06 13.94 1.29
CA ASN A 215 -10.70 13.82 1.85
C ASN A 215 -10.66 12.93 3.10
N ALA A 216 -11.12 11.70 2.89
CA ALA A 216 -11.25 10.65 3.88
C ALA A 216 -10.95 9.30 3.22
N SER A 217 -10.80 8.30 4.05
CA SER A 217 -10.70 6.90 3.64
C SER A 217 -11.76 6.07 4.34
N TYR A 218 -12.10 4.94 3.75
CA TYR A 218 -12.77 3.88 4.49
C TYR A 218 -11.70 2.98 5.11
N TYR A 219 -11.78 2.71 6.40
CA TYR A 219 -10.68 2.17 7.17
C TYR A 219 -11.15 1.30 8.33
N TYR A 220 -10.60 0.08 8.42
CA TYR A 220 -10.73 -0.78 9.59
C TYR A 220 -9.43 -1.49 9.91
N SER A 221 -9.36 -2.01 11.13
CA SER A 221 -8.20 -2.75 11.63
C SER A 221 -8.61 -4.03 12.34
N TYR A 222 -7.73 -5.03 12.31
CA TYR A 222 -7.66 -6.10 13.30
C TYR A 222 -6.47 -5.81 14.20
N THR A 223 -6.74 -5.34 15.41
CA THR A 223 -5.72 -4.75 16.29
C THR A 223 -4.85 -5.77 17.00
N ARG A 224 -5.37 -7.00 17.11
CA ARG A 224 -4.70 -8.10 17.80
C ARG A 224 -4.94 -9.42 17.07
N LEU A 225 -3.87 -9.91 16.46
CA LEU A 225 -3.81 -11.17 15.73
C LEU A 225 -2.75 -12.05 16.39
N ASP A 226 -3.14 -13.13 17.04
CA ASP A 226 -2.19 -14.14 17.51
C ASP A 226 -1.49 -14.73 16.29
N THR A 227 -0.16 -14.73 16.33
CA THR A 227 0.69 -15.02 15.19
C THR A 227 1.63 -16.17 15.52
N GLU A 228 1.69 -17.17 14.66
CA GLU A 228 2.57 -18.33 14.79
C GLU A 228 3.10 -18.72 13.41
N GLY A 229 4.31 -19.26 13.33
CA GLY A 229 4.83 -19.79 12.07
C GLY A 229 6.34 -19.83 12.02
N ALA A 230 6.87 -19.48 10.84
CA ALA A 230 8.29 -19.51 10.54
C ALA A 230 8.80 -18.15 10.06
N LEU A 231 9.98 -17.78 10.54
CA LEU A 231 10.81 -16.68 10.04
C LEU A 231 12.05 -17.28 9.39
N VAL A 232 12.37 -16.85 8.18
CA VAL A 232 13.62 -17.18 7.49
C VAL A 232 14.54 -15.96 7.56
N LEU A 233 15.72 -16.13 8.11
CA LEU A 233 16.73 -15.08 8.25
C LEU A 233 18.12 -15.71 8.14
N ASP A 234 19.02 -15.12 7.35
CA ASP A 234 20.39 -15.60 7.13
C ASP A 234 20.51 -17.08 6.70
N GLY A 235 19.47 -17.61 6.04
CA GLY A 235 19.40 -19.01 5.63
C GLY A 235 18.91 -19.98 6.71
N ASP A 236 18.71 -19.51 7.95
CA ASP A 236 18.08 -20.27 9.03
C ASP A 236 16.56 -20.11 8.99
N THR A 237 15.85 -21.14 9.47
CA THR A 237 14.39 -21.09 9.65
C THR A 237 14.06 -21.25 11.12
N LEU A 238 13.48 -20.20 11.70
CA LEU A 238 13.15 -20.08 13.10
C LEU A 238 11.65 -20.26 13.29
N SER A 239 11.24 -21.07 14.27
CA SER A 239 9.85 -21.07 14.71
C SER A 239 9.59 -19.85 15.59
N VAL A 240 8.53 -19.12 15.28
CA VAL A 240 8.22 -17.83 15.92
C VAL A 240 6.77 -17.79 16.38
N THR A 241 6.52 -17.02 17.43
CA THR A 241 5.17 -16.67 17.92
C THR A 241 5.11 -15.18 18.25
N GLY A 242 3.93 -14.56 18.25
CA GLY A 242 3.83 -13.14 18.59
C GLY A 242 2.46 -12.56 18.29
N GLN A 243 2.39 -11.23 18.20
CA GLN A 243 1.17 -10.49 17.90
C GLN A 243 1.35 -9.63 16.65
N SER A 244 0.31 -9.62 15.83
CA SER A 244 0.24 -8.78 14.63
C SER A 244 -0.95 -7.82 14.66
N TRP A 245 -0.84 -6.77 13.87
CA TRP A 245 -1.85 -5.78 13.56
C TRP A 245 -2.10 -5.79 12.06
N MET A 246 -3.35 -5.77 11.63
CA MET A 246 -3.71 -5.58 10.23
C MET A 246 -4.56 -4.33 10.04
N ASP A 247 -4.17 -3.51 9.09
CA ASP A 247 -4.95 -2.41 8.54
C ASP A 247 -5.47 -2.71 7.14
N ARG A 248 -6.69 -2.25 6.90
CA ARG A 248 -7.31 -2.23 5.58
C ARG A 248 -7.92 -0.87 5.31
N GLU A 249 -7.39 -0.17 4.32
CA GLU A 249 -7.87 1.18 3.97
C GLU A 249 -7.96 1.37 2.46
N TRP A 250 -8.97 2.13 2.01
CA TRP A 250 -9.10 2.54 0.61
C TRP A 250 -9.69 3.94 0.49
N SER A 251 -9.21 4.69 -0.51
CA SER A 251 -9.63 6.05 -0.79
C SER A 251 -9.25 6.50 -2.20
N THR A 252 -9.63 7.73 -2.54
CA THR A 252 -9.15 8.44 -3.74
C THR A 252 -8.54 9.79 -3.35
N SER A 253 -8.17 9.91 -2.09
CA SER A 253 -7.71 11.17 -1.51
C SER A 253 -6.25 11.04 -1.17
N ALA A 254 -5.47 11.98 -1.65
CA ALA A 254 -4.07 12.12 -1.28
C ALA A 254 -3.94 12.83 0.06
N LEU A 255 -2.71 12.85 0.57
CA LEU A 255 -2.31 13.88 1.52
C LEU A 255 -2.63 15.27 0.93
N GLY A 256 -3.16 16.15 1.76
CA GLY A 256 -3.46 17.52 1.34
C GLY A 256 -2.19 18.27 0.93
N PRO A 257 -2.29 19.36 0.15
CA PRO A 257 -1.11 20.11 -0.33
C PRO A 257 -0.25 20.71 0.79
N GLU A 258 -0.83 20.89 1.99
CA GLU A 258 -0.12 21.34 3.18
C GLU A 258 0.47 20.20 4.02
N GLN A 259 0.26 18.94 3.64
CA GLN A 259 0.74 17.77 4.37
C GLN A 259 2.00 17.23 3.71
N GLU A 260 3.06 17.07 4.50
CA GLU A 260 4.35 16.52 4.04
C GLU A 260 4.44 14.99 4.19
N GLY A 261 3.64 14.42 5.08
CA GLY A 261 3.69 13.00 5.43
C GLY A 261 2.91 12.71 6.70
N TRP A 262 3.13 11.52 7.28
CA TRP A 262 2.47 11.11 8.51
C TRP A 262 3.40 10.31 9.41
N ASP A 263 3.10 10.35 10.71
CA ASP A 263 3.58 9.40 11.71
C ASP A 263 2.41 8.48 12.05
N TRP A 264 2.60 7.17 12.09
CA TRP A 264 1.55 6.21 12.45
C TRP A 264 2.08 5.22 13.47
N PHE A 265 1.28 4.93 14.48
CA PHE A 265 1.61 4.02 15.56
C PHE A 265 0.47 3.01 15.73
N SER A 266 0.82 1.73 15.85
CA SER A 266 -0.02 0.70 16.46
C SER A 266 0.68 0.09 17.65
N LEU A 267 0.03 0.06 18.80
CA LEU A 267 0.57 -0.47 20.04
C LEU A 267 -0.39 -1.53 20.59
N GLN A 268 0.11 -2.72 20.90
CA GLN A 268 -0.58 -3.69 21.73
C GLN A 268 0.00 -3.62 23.15
N LEU A 269 -0.81 -3.21 24.12
CA LEU A 269 -0.40 -3.05 25.52
C LEU A 269 -0.61 -4.35 26.31
N ASP A 270 0.18 -4.55 27.36
CA ASP A 270 0.17 -5.76 28.19
C ASP A 270 -1.13 -5.96 28.98
N ASP A 271 -1.83 -4.87 29.30
CA ASP A 271 -3.14 -4.92 29.97
C ASP A 271 -4.29 -5.26 29.02
N GLY A 272 -3.95 -5.66 27.78
CA GLY A 272 -4.91 -6.05 26.77
C GLY A 272 -5.52 -4.87 26.03
N ARG A 273 -5.16 -3.61 26.30
CA ARG A 273 -5.58 -2.49 25.44
C ARG A 273 -4.72 -2.42 24.17
N ASP A 274 -5.31 -1.92 23.09
CA ASP A 274 -4.55 -1.58 21.88
C ASP A 274 -4.77 -0.10 21.52
N LEU A 275 -3.80 0.53 20.87
CA LEU A 275 -3.86 1.92 20.44
C LEU A 275 -3.44 2.01 18.98
N MET A 276 -4.21 2.72 18.17
CA MET A 276 -3.72 3.28 16.91
C MET A 276 -3.82 4.79 16.97
N TYR A 277 -2.77 5.48 16.54
CA TYR A 277 -2.81 6.93 16.35
C TYR A 277 -1.96 7.29 15.15
N TYR A 278 -2.47 8.19 14.32
CA TYR A 278 -1.68 8.81 13.28
C TYR A 278 -1.66 10.33 13.42
N GLN A 279 -0.51 10.91 13.15
CA GLN A 279 -0.29 12.33 13.05
C GLN A 279 0.03 12.69 11.61
N LEU A 280 -0.85 13.44 10.95
CA LEU A 280 -0.53 14.02 9.64
C LEU A 280 0.32 15.27 9.89
N ARG A 281 1.55 15.26 9.39
CA ARG A 281 2.48 16.37 9.55
C ARG A 281 2.24 17.39 8.46
N ARG A 282 2.13 18.66 8.86
CA ARG A 282 2.12 19.78 7.91
C ARG A 282 3.54 20.15 7.50
N THR A 283 3.65 20.85 6.36
CA THR A 283 4.92 21.38 5.86
C THR A 283 5.59 22.41 6.79
N ASP A 284 4.85 22.98 7.74
CA ASP A 284 5.40 23.84 8.80
C ASP A 284 5.86 23.06 10.05
N GLY A 285 5.81 21.72 9.99
CA GLY A 285 6.16 20.80 11.07
C GLY A 285 5.07 20.64 12.14
N THR A 286 3.93 21.33 12.03
CA THR A 286 2.84 21.22 13.01
C THR A 286 1.92 20.03 12.71
N PRO A 287 1.29 19.43 13.73
CA PRO A 287 0.30 18.37 13.51
C PRO A 287 -1.01 18.93 12.94
N SER A 288 -1.53 18.25 11.91
CA SER A 288 -2.85 18.49 11.33
C SER A 288 -3.98 18.23 12.36
N PRO A 289 -5.08 19.00 12.37
CA PRO A 289 -6.26 18.73 13.17
C PRO A 289 -6.99 17.45 12.71
N PHE A 290 -6.69 16.94 11.52
CA PHE A 290 -7.18 15.66 10.99
C PHE A 290 -6.33 14.47 11.47
N SER A 291 -5.45 14.67 12.44
CA SER A 291 -4.77 13.58 13.14
C SER A 291 -5.76 12.97 14.14
N GLU A 292 -5.88 11.65 14.14
CA GLU A 292 -6.80 10.96 15.04
C GLU A 292 -6.27 9.57 15.38
N GLY A 293 -6.95 8.93 16.33
CA GLY A 293 -6.66 7.55 16.69
C GLY A 293 -7.83 6.87 17.39
N VAL A 294 -7.55 5.71 17.93
CA VAL A 294 -8.49 4.91 18.72
C VAL A 294 -7.73 4.18 19.83
N ILE A 295 -8.33 4.14 21.01
CA ILE A 295 -7.99 3.14 22.04
C ILE A 295 -9.05 2.05 21.99
N VAL A 296 -8.59 0.81 21.96
CA VAL A 296 -9.40 -0.40 21.94
C VAL A 296 -9.19 -1.10 23.26
N GLY A 297 -10.25 -1.30 24.03
CA GLY A 297 -10.19 -2.01 25.30
C GLY A 297 -9.96 -3.52 25.13
N PRO A 298 -9.79 -4.23 26.25
CA PRO A 298 -9.56 -5.68 26.24
C PRO A 298 -10.68 -6.47 25.56
N GLU A 299 -11.93 -6.00 25.67
CA GLU A 299 -13.12 -6.65 25.09
C GLU A 299 -13.51 -6.09 23.72
N GLY A 300 -12.70 -5.18 23.16
CA GLY A 300 -12.92 -4.59 21.83
C GLY A 300 -13.75 -3.31 21.82
N GLU A 301 -14.12 -2.76 22.98
CA GLU A 301 -14.75 -1.45 23.09
C GLU A 301 -13.82 -0.35 22.60
N THR A 302 -14.33 0.60 21.83
CA THR A 302 -13.50 1.64 21.21
C THR A 302 -13.77 3.02 21.79
N ARG A 303 -12.69 3.79 21.94
CA ARG A 303 -12.76 5.23 22.25
C ARG A 303 -11.90 5.98 21.26
N LYS A 304 -12.52 6.91 20.52
CA LYS A 304 -11.83 7.82 19.62
C LYS A 304 -10.81 8.66 20.40
N LEU A 305 -9.64 8.85 19.79
CA LEU A 305 -8.64 9.84 20.18
C LEU A 305 -8.67 10.98 19.17
N GLU A 306 -8.82 12.19 19.67
CA GLU A 306 -8.67 13.41 18.87
C GLU A 306 -7.21 13.88 18.88
N ARG A 307 -6.87 14.78 17.95
CA ARG A 307 -5.53 15.40 17.93
C ARG A 307 -5.13 15.98 19.28
N SER A 308 -6.06 16.54 20.06
CA SER A 308 -5.77 17.14 21.37
C SER A 308 -5.50 16.13 22.49
N ASP A 309 -5.83 14.86 22.30
CA ASP A 309 -5.62 13.81 23.30
C ASP A 309 -4.18 13.27 23.31
N VAL A 310 -3.43 13.52 22.24
CA VAL A 310 -2.11 12.93 22.00
C VAL A 310 -1.09 14.01 21.69
N GLN A 311 0.07 13.92 22.32
CA GLN A 311 1.25 14.72 22.00
C GLN A 311 2.39 13.78 21.63
N ILE A 312 2.97 13.99 20.45
CA ILE A 312 4.19 13.31 20.03
C ILE A 312 5.38 14.20 20.37
N GLU A 313 6.31 13.67 21.15
CA GLU A 313 7.58 14.30 21.48
C GLU A 313 8.73 13.52 20.85
N VAL A 314 9.52 14.19 20.01
CA VAL A 314 10.70 13.59 19.38
C VAL A 314 11.84 13.59 20.39
N LEU A 315 12.22 12.40 20.88
CA LEU A 315 13.28 12.24 21.87
C LEU A 315 14.68 12.16 21.26
N ASP A 316 14.79 11.58 20.07
CA ASP A 316 16.05 11.45 19.33
C ASP A 316 15.79 11.42 17.81
N ARG A 317 16.85 11.61 17.01
CA ARG A 317 16.79 11.54 15.55
C ARG A 317 17.90 10.66 15.00
N TRP A 318 17.54 9.76 14.11
CA TRP A 318 18.47 9.01 13.29
C TRP A 318 18.46 9.54 11.84
N THR A 319 19.64 9.65 11.25
CA THR A 319 19.82 10.09 9.86
C THR A 319 20.24 8.89 9.03
N THR A 320 19.50 8.61 7.95
CA THR A 320 19.89 7.58 6.98
C THR A 320 21.27 7.90 6.40
N PRO A 321 22.21 6.95 6.36
CA PRO A 321 23.57 7.16 5.85
C PRO A 321 23.64 7.72 4.42
#